data_AF-A0A9P7DM73-F1
#
_entry.id   AF-A0A9P7DM73-F1
#
_cell.length_a   1.000
_cell.length_b   1.000
_cell.length_c   1.000
_cell.angle_alpha   90.00
_cell.angle_beta   90.00
_cell.angle_gamma   90.00
#
_symmetry.space_group_name_H-M   'P 1'
#
loop_
_entity.id
_entity.type
_entity.pdbx_description
1 polymer ?
#
loop_
_entity_poly.entity_id
_entity_poly.type
_entity_poly.pdbx_seq_one_letter_code
_entity_poly.pdbx_strand_id
1 'polypeptide(L)'
;MPSLQVFRRAYMQGYGSDRGPWRYRLFPEHELRAQILKRCITNISSDGRSLGASLQPHVSSVNEDRHLIMDLSLPNGVWSLTCVFDGHGGHETADYLVAELPSLLMVGLLPTVTNLEGVTDVLTRAIFDVDEAIKRDLLEIFPEEVDEIATMSDISVKARVNDQSSGGLNYQKALRCLRGSTILLTLVDPTKKHLWVLNLGDGLVVLGSRRDASSQWNASILSDNHNGNNPAEADRIKQQHPGEPECIFDDRVLGNLAVTRAVGDHSFKLPRIYTEKIFLNVEPGFRVPAAIESFIPRNLSPPYVSNLASVRYVDLHEQSSCDYFILMCSDGLVDLYMDEPDYVESLASLVQKWVGIVGDVVKDDIQEAMLRLLRHALGAEDIDRVSCMLNVDMPVPYMDDTTVILQ
;
A
#
# COMPACT_ATOMS: atom_id res chain seq x y z
N MET A 1 -11.85 -30.72 29.05
CA MET A 1 -12.43 -29.53 29.70
C MET A 1 -12.37 -28.39 28.70
N PRO A 2 -13.40 -27.54 28.56
CA PRO A 2 -13.24 -26.31 27.78
C PRO A 2 -12.12 -25.50 28.43
N SER A 3 -11.14 -25.04 27.64
CA SER A 3 -10.08 -24.17 28.16
C SER A 3 -10.73 -22.91 28.75
N LEU A 4 -10.41 -22.60 30.00
CA LEU A 4 -10.82 -21.33 30.62
C LEU A 4 -10.24 -20.19 29.78
N GLN A 5 -11.11 -19.34 29.23
CA GLN A 5 -10.68 -18.17 28.49
C GLN A 5 -10.01 -17.18 29.46
N VAL A 6 -8.76 -16.82 29.19
CA VAL A 6 -8.01 -15.84 29.97
C VAL A 6 -8.07 -14.50 29.26
N PHE A 7 -8.49 -13.45 29.97
CA PHE A 7 -8.53 -12.08 29.45
C PHE A 7 -7.48 -11.23 30.15
N ARG A 8 -6.85 -10.33 29.39
CA ARG A 8 -5.83 -9.38 29.87
C ARG A 8 -6.18 -7.95 29.46
N ARG A 9 -5.33 -7.00 29.86
CA ARG A 9 -5.50 -5.56 29.64
C ARG A 9 -4.28 -4.98 28.96
N ALA A 10 -4.48 -4.28 27.84
CA ALA A 10 -3.45 -3.58 27.11
C ALA A 10 -3.53 -2.07 27.39
N TYR A 11 -2.39 -1.43 27.56
CA TYR A 11 -2.27 0.02 27.74
C TYR A 11 -1.69 0.65 26.47
N MET A 12 -2.32 0.35 25.34
CA MET A 12 -1.97 0.89 24.04
C MET A 12 -2.76 2.16 23.74
N GLN A 13 -2.14 3.07 23.00
CA GLN A 13 -2.82 4.18 22.33
C GLN A 13 -3.01 3.76 20.87
N GLY A 14 -4.25 3.81 20.37
CA GLY A 14 -4.51 3.60 18.96
C GLY A 14 -4.37 4.91 18.20
N TYR A 15 -4.75 4.93 16.92
CA TYR A 15 -4.86 6.16 16.14
C TYR A 15 -5.97 7.06 16.71
N GLY A 16 -5.62 7.91 17.69
CA GLY A 16 -6.56 8.77 18.42
C GLY A 16 -6.12 9.17 19.84
N SER A 17 -7.02 9.82 20.59
CA SER A 17 -6.77 10.32 21.96
C SER A 17 -7.22 9.38 23.08
N ASP A 18 -7.93 8.30 22.75
CA ASP A 18 -8.48 7.36 23.74
C ASP A 18 -7.37 6.52 24.36
N ARG A 19 -7.36 6.45 25.70
CA ARG A 19 -6.38 5.69 26.47
C ARG A 19 -7.07 4.53 27.18
N GLY A 20 -6.43 3.36 27.14
CA GLY A 20 -6.91 2.13 27.76
C GLY A 20 -7.04 2.20 29.30
N PRO A 21 -7.31 1.06 29.96
CA PRO A 21 -6.98 -0.29 29.48
C PRO A 21 -8.03 -0.93 28.57
N TRP A 22 -7.56 -1.55 27.50
CA TRP A 22 -8.37 -2.31 26.54
C TRP A 22 -8.30 -3.80 26.83
N ARG A 23 -9.40 -4.53 26.62
CA ARG A 23 -9.44 -5.98 26.90
C ARG A 23 -9.05 -6.78 25.68
N TYR A 24 -8.37 -7.90 25.90
CA TYR A 24 -8.03 -8.86 24.84
C TYR A 24 -8.01 -10.27 25.43
N ARG A 25 -8.23 -11.29 24.60
CA ARG A 25 -8.17 -12.70 25.00
C ARG A 25 -6.75 -13.21 24.76
N LEU A 26 -6.13 -13.77 25.81
CA LEU A 26 -4.87 -14.50 25.68
C LEU A 26 -5.17 -15.84 24.99
N PHE A 27 -4.52 -16.07 23.84
CA PHE A 27 -4.58 -17.34 23.14
C PHE A 27 -3.43 -18.25 23.64
N PRO A 28 -3.67 -19.56 23.81
CA PRO A 28 -2.58 -20.54 23.95
C PRO A 28 -1.69 -20.57 22.69
N GLU A 29 -0.39 -20.86 22.85
CA GLU A 29 0.58 -20.93 21.74
C GLU A 29 0.07 -21.77 20.55
N HIS A 30 -0.45 -22.97 20.84
CA HIS A 30 -0.96 -23.89 19.81
C HIS A 30 -2.17 -23.36 19.04
N GLU A 31 -2.87 -22.33 19.54
CA GLU A 31 -4.00 -21.69 18.84
C GLU A 31 -3.53 -20.52 17.96
N LEU A 32 -2.37 -19.91 18.22
CA LEU A 32 -1.95 -18.65 17.56
C LEU A 32 -1.87 -18.77 16.05
N ARG A 33 -1.33 -19.88 15.52
CA ARG A 33 -1.31 -20.17 14.09
C ARG A 33 -2.69 -20.00 13.45
N ALA A 34 -3.69 -20.67 14.02
CA ALA A 34 -5.04 -20.64 13.49
C ALA A 34 -5.66 -19.24 13.62
N GLN A 35 -5.32 -18.49 14.68
CA GLN A 35 -5.84 -17.14 14.89
C GLN A 35 -5.26 -16.11 13.92
N ILE A 36 -3.98 -16.23 13.55
CA ILE A 36 -3.34 -15.40 12.52
C ILE A 36 -4.00 -15.70 11.16
N LEU A 37 -4.01 -16.97 10.75
CA LEU A 37 -4.57 -17.38 9.45
C LEU A 37 -6.05 -17.01 9.31
N LYS A 38 -6.85 -17.12 10.39
CA LYS A 38 -8.26 -16.74 10.38
C LYS A 38 -8.49 -15.24 10.07
N ARG A 39 -7.51 -14.38 10.34
CA ARG A 39 -7.59 -12.93 10.15
C ARG A 39 -6.88 -12.46 8.90
N CYS A 40 -6.18 -13.35 8.21
CA CYS A 40 -5.54 -13.04 6.94
C CYS A 40 -6.51 -13.28 5.79
N ILE A 41 -6.60 -12.33 4.87
CA ILE A 41 -7.09 -12.58 3.52
C ILE A 41 -5.89 -13.07 2.73
N THR A 42 -5.96 -14.26 2.15
CA THR A 42 -4.85 -14.88 1.43
C THR A 42 -5.20 -15.18 -0.01
N ASN A 43 -4.20 -15.08 -0.89
CA ASN A 43 -4.29 -15.49 -2.28
C ASN A 43 -3.00 -16.24 -2.66
N ILE A 44 -3.11 -17.35 -3.37
CA ILE A 44 -1.97 -18.18 -3.77
C ILE A 44 -1.97 -18.37 -5.29
N SER A 45 -0.80 -18.31 -5.92
CA SER A 45 -0.65 -18.57 -7.35
C SER A 45 -1.04 -20.01 -7.70
N SER A 46 -1.39 -20.22 -8.97
CA SER A 46 -1.80 -21.52 -9.49
C SER A 46 -0.72 -22.61 -9.33
N ASP A 47 0.55 -22.22 -9.39
CA ASP A 47 1.72 -23.10 -9.21
C ASP A 47 2.19 -23.22 -7.75
N GLY A 48 1.53 -22.52 -6.82
CA GLY A 48 1.86 -22.52 -5.40
C GLY A 48 3.15 -21.78 -5.04
N ARG A 49 3.78 -21.06 -5.97
CA ARG A 49 5.05 -20.36 -5.76
C ARG A 49 4.92 -18.94 -5.25
N SER A 50 3.74 -18.34 -5.31
CA SER A 50 3.50 -17.00 -4.77
C SER A 50 2.32 -17.02 -3.82
N LEU A 51 2.47 -16.40 -2.65
CA LEU A 51 1.44 -16.31 -1.62
C LEU A 51 1.37 -14.88 -1.10
N GLY A 52 0.18 -14.29 -1.19
CA GLY A 52 -0.17 -13.02 -0.58
C GLY A 52 -0.97 -13.24 0.70
N ALA A 53 -0.75 -12.40 1.69
CA ALA A 53 -1.53 -12.31 2.91
C ALA A 53 -1.72 -10.85 3.31
N SER A 54 -2.96 -10.45 3.57
CA SER A 54 -3.31 -9.13 4.12
C SER A 54 -4.02 -9.29 5.46
N LEU A 55 -3.63 -8.50 6.45
CA LEU A 55 -4.04 -8.62 7.85
C LEU A 55 -4.52 -7.26 8.38
N GLN A 56 -5.77 -7.23 8.87
CA GLN A 56 -6.32 -6.13 9.67
C GLN A 56 -7.16 -6.69 10.81
N PRO A 57 -6.61 -6.81 12.02
CA PRO A 57 -7.31 -7.45 13.13
C PRO A 57 -8.39 -6.58 13.79
N HIS A 58 -8.38 -5.25 13.56
CA HIS A 58 -9.39 -4.36 14.14
C HIS A 58 -10.76 -4.60 13.48
N VAL A 59 -11.72 -5.05 14.28
CA VAL A 59 -13.01 -5.57 13.80
C VAL A 59 -13.88 -4.53 13.09
N SER A 60 -13.74 -3.26 13.45
CA SER A 60 -14.57 -2.17 12.91
C SER A 60 -13.89 -1.38 11.78
N SER A 61 -12.61 -1.64 11.51
CA SER A 61 -11.91 -1.02 10.38
C SER A 61 -12.16 -1.83 9.11
N VAL A 62 -12.29 -1.12 8.00
CA VAL A 62 -12.19 -1.73 6.68
C VAL A 62 -10.72 -1.70 6.31
N ASN A 63 -10.17 -2.86 5.96
CA ASN A 63 -8.83 -2.96 5.40
C ASN A 63 -8.80 -2.24 4.04
N GLU A 64 -7.85 -1.34 3.88
CA GLU A 64 -7.64 -0.47 2.74
C GLU A 64 -6.63 -1.07 1.75
N ASP A 65 -5.72 -1.91 2.25
CA ASP A 65 -4.78 -2.69 1.44
C ASP A 65 -5.47 -3.66 0.48
N ARG A 66 -4.84 -3.89 -0.67
CA ARG A 66 -5.14 -5.00 -1.57
C ARG A 66 -3.87 -5.68 -2.03
N HIS A 67 -3.99 -6.94 -2.44
CA HIS A 67 -2.94 -7.63 -3.17
C HIS A 67 -3.50 -8.42 -4.35
N LEU A 68 -2.67 -8.56 -5.37
CA LEU A 68 -2.98 -9.30 -6.58
C LEU A 68 -1.85 -10.25 -6.91
N ILE A 69 -2.20 -11.47 -7.33
CA ILE A 69 -1.28 -12.46 -7.90
C ILE A 69 -1.97 -12.99 -9.16
N MET A 70 -1.33 -12.79 -10.32
CA MET A 70 -1.94 -13.12 -11.60
C MET A 70 -0.90 -13.66 -12.58
N ASP A 71 -1.26 -14.73 -13.29
CA ASP A 71 -0.52 -15.24 -14.43
C ASP A 71 -1.01 -14.54 -15.71
N LEU A 72 -0.13 -13.77 -16.36
CA LEU A 72 -0.42 -13.08 -17.60
C LEU A 72 0.03 -13.93 -18.79
N SER A 73 -0.94 -14.46 -19.55
CA SER A 73 -0.66 -15.22 -20.76
C SER A 73 -0.37 -14.29 -21.95
N LEU A 74 0.90 -14.20 -22.33
CA LEU A 74 1.41 -13.33 -23.39
C LEU A 74 2.04 -14.17 -24.53
N PRO A 75 2.26 -13.60 -25.73
CA PRO A 75 2.74 -14.36 -26.90
C PRO A 75 4.05 -15.13 -26.68
N ASN A 76 4.92 -14.68 -25.79
CA ASN A 76 6.20 -15.31 -25.47
C ASN A 76 6.18 -16.20 -24.21
N GLY A 77 5.01 -16.42 -23.60
CA GLY A 77 4.84 -17.30 -22.45
C GLY A 77 3.99 -16.67 -21.34
N VAL A 78 3.98 -17.34 -20.19
CA VAL A 78 3.23 -16.89 -19.01
C VAL A 78 4.14 -16.07 -18.09
N TRP A 79 3.79 -14.81 -17.91
CA TRP A 79 4.44 -13.89 -17.01
C TRP A 79 3.75 -13.92 -15.65
N SER A 80 4.48 -13.69 -14.57
CA SER A 80 3.90 -13.59 -13.22
C SER A 80 3.84 -12.13 -12.81
N LEU A 81 2.63 -11.63 -12.59
CA LEU A 81 2.34 -10.30 -12.07
C LEU A 81 1.94 -10.42 -10.60
N THR A 82 2.63 -9.72 -9.72
CA THR A 82 2.18 -9.56 -8.33
C THR A 82 2.17 -8.09 -7.94
N CYS A 83 1.14 -7.67 -7.21
CA CYS A 83 0.98 -6.29 -6.78
C CYS A 83 0.54 -6.20 -5.33
N VAL A 84 1.05 -5.21 -4.60
CA VAL A 84 0.49 -4.73 -3.34
C VAL A 84 0.01 -3.30 -3.57
N PHE A 85 -1.21 -3.01 -3.14
CA PHE A 85 -1.82 -1.70 -3.17
C PHE A 85 -2.09 -1.31 -1.74
N ASP A 86 -1.42 -0.28 -1.24
CA ASP A 86 -1.70 0.26 0.08
C ASP A 86 -2.74 1.36 -0.08
N GLY A 87 -3.91 1.21 0.51
CA GLY A 87 -5.01 2.17 0.35
C GLY A 87 -5.04 3.15 1.51
N HIS A 88 -5.28 4.44 1.27
CA HIS A 88 -5.37 5.40 2.36
C HIS A 88 -6.48 6.42 2.20
N GLY A 89 -7.09 6.75 3.35
CA GLY A 89 -8.29 7.58 3.43
C GLY A 89 -9.57 6.84 2.99
N GLY A 90 -9.44 5.75 2.25
CA GLY A 90 -10.49 4.83 1.81
C GLY A 90 -9.89 3.72 0.94
N HIS A 91 -10.64 2.64 0.74
CA HIS A 91 -10.20 1.49 -0.06
C HIS A 91 -10.57 1.60 -1.55
N GLU A 92 -11.30 2.64 -1.95
CA GLU A 92 -11.93 2.76 -3.26
C GLU A 92 -10.92 2.88 -4.40
N THR A 93 -9.78 3.54 -4.18
CA THR A 93 -8.71 3.67 -5.18
C THR A 93 -7.96 2.35 -5.33
N ALA A 94 -7.65 1.66 -4.22
CA ALA A 94 -7.02 0.33 -4.25
C ALA A 94 -7.91 -0.70 -4.94
N ASP A 95 -9.23 -0.71 -4.66
CA ASP A 95 -10.20 -1.57 -5.32
C ASP A 95 -10.25 -1.33 -6.83
N TYR A 96 -10.23 -0.06 -7.25
CA TYR A 96 -10.25 0.30 -8.67
C TYR A 96 -8.97 -0.16 -9.38
N LEU A 97 -7.81 -0.01 -8.74
CA LEU A 97 -6.53 -0.49 -9.28
C LEU A 97 -6.51 -2.00 -9.46
N VAL A 98 -7.00 -2.78 -8.49
CA VAL A 98 -7.13 -4.24 -8.62
C VAL A 98 -7.99 -4.62 -9.83
N ALA A 99 -9.07 -3.87 -10.09
CA ALA A 99 -9.99 -4.16 -11.18
C ALA A 99 -9.44 -3.77 -12.56
N GLU A 100 -8.78 -2.61 -12.70
CA GLU A 100 -8.46 -2.02 -14.00
C GLU A 100 -7.00 -2.18 -14.43
N LEU A 101 -6.06 -2.09 -13.49
CA LEU A 101 -4.63 -2.09 -13.81
C LEU A 101 -4.18 -3.34 -14.60
N PRO A 102 -4.63 -4.57 -14.28
CA PRO A 102 -4.22 -5.75 -15.03
C PRO A 102 -4.57 -5.69 -16.52
N SER A 103 -5.74 -5.15 -16.84
CA SER A 103 -6.21 -5.00 -18.23
C SER A 103 -5.37 -3.97 -19.00
N LEU A 104 -5.05 -2.84 -18.37
CA LEU A 104 -4.19 -1.81 -18.96
C LEU A 104 -2.78 -2.33 -19.23
N LEU A 105 -2.20 -3.05 -18.26
CA LEU A 105 -0.91 -3.69 -18.41
C LEU A 105 -0.92 -4.71 -19.54
N MET A 106 -1.94 -5.58 -19.61
CA MET A 106 -2.07 -6.57 -20.66
C MET A 106 -2.07 -5.93 -22.05
N VAL A 107 -2.86 -4.86 -22.24
CA VAL A 107 -2.95 -4.14 -23.52
C VAL A 107 -1.58 -3.58 -23.95
N GLY A 108 -0.83 -2.98 -23.02
CA GLY A 108 0.49 -2.43 -23.32
C GLY A 108 1.58 -3.49 -23.50
N LEU A 109 1.50 -4.60 -22.77
CA LEU A 109 2.50 -5.68 -22.82
C LEU A 109 2.35 -6.55 -24.07
N LEU A 110 1.12 -6.83 -24.53
CA LEU A 110 0.86 -7.67 -25.71
C LEU A 110 1.75 -7.35 -26.94
N PRO A 111 1.89 -6.08 -27.38
CA PRO A 111 2.76 -5.73 -28.50
C PRO A 111 4.25 -5.59 -28.13
N THR A 112 4.60 -5.59 -26.84
CA THR A 112 5.90 -5.10 -26.32
C THR A 112 6.76 -6.19 -25.69
N VAL A 113 6.20 -7.34 -25.33
CA VAL A 113 6.87 -8.40 -24.54
C VAL A 113 8.14 -9.00 -25.15
N THR A 114 8.42 -8.76 -26.43
CA THR A 114 9.66 -9.15 -27.09
C THR A 114 10.78 -8.11 -26.97
N ASN A 115 10.47 -6.91 -26.47
CA ASN A 115 11.40 -5.82 -26.22
C ASN A 115 11.44 -5.48 -24.72
N LEU A 116 12.50 -5.91 -24.04
CA LEU A 116 12.67 -5.71 -22.58
C LEU A 116 12.65 -4.23 -22.17
N GLU A 117 13.21 -3.33 -23.00
CA GLU A 117 13.23 -1.90 -22.70
C GLU A 117 11.80 -1.32 -22.70
N GLY A 118 10.97 -1.76 -23.64
CA GLY A 118 9.58 -1.28 -23.76
C GLY A 118 8.68 -1.71 -22.60
N VAL A 119 9.02 -2.78 -21.86
CA VAL A 119 8.24 -3.21 -20.69
C VAL A 119 8.24 -2.12 -19.62
N THR A 120 9.38 -1.48 -19.37
CA THR A 120 9.52 -0.38 -18.40
C THR A 120 8.60 0.79 -18.73
N ASP A 121 8.54 1.17 -20.01
CA ASP A 121 7.67 2.25 -20.48
C ASP A 121 6.19 1.90 -20.34
N VAL A 122 5.82 0.66 -20.66
CA VAL A 122 4.44 0.16 -20.48
C VAL A 122 4.02 0.21 -19.02
N LEU A 123 4.87 -0.26 -18.10
CA LEU A 123 4.57 -0.24 -16.67
C LEU A 123 4.35 1.20 -16.18
N THR A 124 5.28 2.10 -16.48
CA THR A 124 5.18 3.51 -16.06
C THR A 124 3.97 4.20 -16.66
N ARG A 125 3.69 3.94 -17.95
CA ARG A 125 2.57 4.55 -18.66
C ARG A 125 1.23 4.07 -18.15
N ALA A 126 1.08 2.79 -17.80
CA ALA A 126 -0.16 2.25 -17.25
C ALA A 126 -0.55 2.94 -15.94
N ILE A 127 0.41 3.20 -15.05
CA ILE A 127 0.16 3.90 -13.77
C ILE A 127 -0.23 5.36 -14.01
N PHE A 128 0.44 6.04 -14.94
CA PHE A 128 0.07 7.40 -15.32
C PHE A 128 -1.35 7.45 -15.91
N ASP A 129 -1.67 6.55 -16.85
CA ASP A 129 -2.95 6.55 -17.56
C ASP A 129 -4.13 6.19 -16.65
N VAL A 130 -3.96 5.29 -15.68
CA VAL A 130 -5.04 4.94 -14.74
C VAL A 130 -5.36 6.11 -13.80
N ASP A 131 -4.35 6.84 -13.31
CA ASP A 131 -4.56 8.02 -12.47
C ASP A 131 -5.18 9.18 -13.26
N GLU A 132 -4.73 9.41 -14.50
CA GLU A 132 -5.34 10.40 -15.39
C GLU A 132 -6.79 10.05 -15.76
N ALA A 133 -7.13 8.76 -15.86
CA ALA A 133 -8.51 8.32 -16.04
C ALA A 133 -9.38 8.65 -14.81
N ILE A 134 -8.88 8.40 -13.60
CA ILE A 134 -9.56 8.81 -12.35
C ILE A 134 -9.80 10.32 -12.32
N LYS A 135 -8.78 11.12 -12.68
CA LYS A 135 -8.91 12.58 -12.78
C LYS A 135 -9.99 12.99 -13.77
N ARG A 136 -9.93 12.45 -15.00
CA ARG A 136 -10.88 12.76 -16.07
C ARG A 136 -12.31 12.43 -15.64
N ASP A 137 -12.51 11.29 -15.00
CA ASP A 137 -13.82 10.86 -14.51
C ASP A 137 -14.44 11.86 -13.51
N LEU A 138 -13.63 12.48 -12.63
CA LEU A 138 -14.10 13.55 -11.75
C LEU A 138 -14.47 14.81 -12.54
N LEU A 139 -13.60 15.23 -13.47
CA LEU A 139 -13.81 16.44 -14.27
C LEU A 139 -15.07 16.32 -15.16
N GLU A 140 -15.45 15.12 -15.60
CA GLU A 140 -16.70 14.87 -16.31
C GLU A 140 -17.97 15.16 -15.47
N ILE A 141 -17.88 15.10 -14.13
CA ILE A 141 -18.99 15.46 -13.23
C ILE A 141 -19.19 16.99 -13.17
N PHE A 142 -18.10 17.73 -13.39
CA PHE A 142 -18.04 19.19 -13.35
C PHE A 142 -17.38 19.74 -14.63
N PRO A 143 -18.11 19.70 -15.77
CA PRO A 143 -17.59 20.21 -17.04
C PRO A 143 -17.43 21.74 -17.05
N GLU A 144 -17.94 22.43 -16.02
CA GLU A 144 -17.77 23.85 -15.82
C GLU A 144 -16.30 24.27 -15.62
N GLU A 145 -15.98 25.50 -15.99
CA GLU A 145 -14.67 26.08 -15.71
C GLU A 145 -14.48 26.30 -14.20
N VAL A 146 -13.22 26.39 -13.77
CA VAL A 146 -12.87 26.52 -12.34
C VAL A 146 -13.57 27.70 -11.65
N ASP A 147 -13.67 28.85 -12.32
CA ASP A 147 -14.34 30.04 -11.76
C ASP A 147 -15.86 29.84 -11.62
N GLU A 148 -16.47 29.03 -12.49
CA GLU A 148 -17.89 28.69 -12.41
C GLU A 148 -18.14 27.72 -11.25
N ILE A 149 -17.29 26.69 -11.11
CA ILE A 149 -17.30 25.76 -9.96
C ILE A 149 -17.20 26.54 -8.64
N ALA A 150 -16.37 27.58 -8.60
CA ALA A 150 -16.20 28.41 -7.40
C ALA A 150 -17.49 29.14 -6.96
N THR A 151 -18.38 29.43 -7.90
CA THR A 151 -19.68 30.08 -7.62
C THR A 151 -20.83 29.11 -7.36
N MET A 152 -20.62 27.80 -7.57
CA MET A 152 -21.65 26.79 -7.31
C MET A 152 -22.00 26.75 -5.82
N SER A 153 -23.30 26.54 -5.56
CA SER A 153 -23.79 26.31 -4.20
C SER A 153 -23.43 24.90 -3.73
N ASP A 154 -23.13 24.73 -2.45
CA ASP A 154 -22.81 23.43 -1.87
C ASP A 154 -23.96 22.43 -2.05
N ILE A 155 -25.21 22.90 -2.03
CA ILE A 155 -26.40 22.07 -2.30
C ILE A 155 -26.32 21.47 -3.71
N SER A 156 -25.97 22.29 -4.71
CA SER A 156 -25.84 21.84 -6.09
C SER A 156 -24.69 20.85 -6.26
N VAL A 157 -23.55 21.11 -5.62
CA VAL A 157 -22.39 20.21 -5.67
C VAL A 157 -22.70 18.89 -5.00
N LYS A 158 -23.22 18.91 -3.76
CA LYS A 158 -23.63 17.70 -3.02
C LYS A 158 -24.60 16.84 -3.80
N ALA A 159 -25.59 17.44 -4.46
CA ALA A 159 -26.56 16.70 -5.27
C ALA A 159 -25.93 16.00 -6.49
N ARG A 160 -24.78 16.49 -7.00
CA ARG A 160 -24.06 15.86 -8.12
C ARG A 160 -23.14 14.73 -7.66
N VAL A 161 -22.38 14.93 -6.58
CA VAL A 161 -21.38 13.95 -6.12
C VAL A 161 -21.94 12.90 -5.19
N ASN A 162 -23.06 13.14 -4.53
CA ASN A 162 -23.72 12.17 -3.67
C ASN A 162 -24.99 11.63 -4.37
N ASP A 163 -24.80 11.03 -5.54
CA ASP A 163 -25.87 10.47 -6.38
C ASP A 163 -26.25 9.03 -5.98
N GLN A 164 -25.99 8.59 -4.75
CA GLN A 164 -26.25 7.21 -4.30
C GLN A 164 -27.73 6.81 -4.44
N SER A 165 -28.67 7.76 -4.30
CA SER A 165 -30.09 7.52 -4.55
C SER A 165 -30.44 7.23 -6.02
N SER A 166 -29.51 7.52 -6.93
CA SER A 166 -29.68 7.46 -8.39
C SER A 166 -28.63 6.57 -9.07
N GLY A 167 -27.96 5.69 -8.31
CA GLY A 167 -27.02 4.70 -8.83
C GLY A 167 -25.59 4.84 -8.28
N GLY A 168 -25.22 6.02 -7.76
CA GLY A 168 -23.95 6.22 -7.06
C GLY A 168 -22.70 6.24 -7.97
N LEU A 169 -22.85 6.49 -9.28
CA LEU A 169 -21.72 6.47 -10.21
C LEU A 169 -20.82 7.69 -10.00
N ASN A 170 -21.40 8.89 -9.85
CA ASN A 170 -20.63 10.09 -9.58
C ASN A 170 -19.96 10.01 -8.20
N TYR A 171 -20.66 9.44 -7.23
CA TYR A 171 -20.13 9.19 -5.89
C TYR A 171 -18.90 8.28 -5.92
N GLN A 172 -18.95 7.17 -6.66
CA GLN A 172 -17.79 6.28 -6.81
C GLN A 172 -16.62 6.98 -7.50
N LYS A 173 -16.87 7.74 -8.58
CA LYS A 173 -15.85 8.53 -9.29
C LYS A 173 -15.21 9.57 -8.36
N ALA A 174 -16.02 10.30 -7.58
CA ALA A 174 -15.54 11.29 -6.64
C ALA A 174 -14.69 10.68 -5.52
N LEU A 175 -15.10 9.53 -4.97
CA LEU A 175 -14.33 8.83 -3.96
C LEU A 175 -12.99 8.31 -4.48
N ARG A 176 -12.93 7.67 -5.66
CA ARG A 176 -11.66 7.22 -6.26
C ARG A 176 -10.67 8.37 -6.47
N CYS A 177 -11.20 9.55 -6.77
CA CYS A 177 -10.37 10.74 -6.95
C CYS A 177 -9.88 11.29 -5.60
N LEU A 178 -10.73 11.25 -4.57
CA LEU A 178 -10.47 11.71 -3.21
C LEU A 178 -9.51 10.81 -2.43
N ARG A 179 -9.66 9.48 -2.53
CA ARG A 179 -8.81 8.51 -1.82
C ARG A 179 -7.51 8.27 -2.57
N GLY A 180 -6.52 7.74 -1.89
CA GLY A 180 -5.23 7.42 -2.47
C GLY A 180 -4.91 5.94 -2.39
N SER A 181 -3.96 5.51 -3.22
CA SER A 181 -3.31 4.23 -3.02
C SER A 181 -1.87 4.24 -3.56
N THR A 182 -0.97 3.60 -2.81
CA THR A 182 0.36 3.25 -3.29
C THR A 182 0.32 2.02 -4.19
N ILE A 183 1.41 1.79 -4.94
CA ILE A 183 1.53 0.61 -5.80
C ILE A 183 2.95 0.04 -5.69
N LEU A 184 3.04 -1.19 -5.23
CA LEU A 184 4.18 -2.06 -5.50
C LEU A 184 3.78 -3.09 -6.54
N LEU A 185 4.62 -3.30 -7.53
CA LEU A 185 4.39 -4.29 -8.57
C LEU A 185 5.70 -5.00 -8.90
N THR A 186 5.65 -6.33 -8.98
CA THR A 186 6.67 -7.12 -9.64
C THR A 186 6.10 -7.82 -10.85
N LEU A 187 6.89 -7.82 -11.92
CA LEU A 187 6.59 -8.53 -13.15
C LEU A 187 7.78 -9.44 -13.45
N VAL A 188 7.55 -10.76 -13.49
CA VAL A 188 8.60 -11.75 -13.76
C VAL A 188 8.29 -12.45 -15.08
N ASP A 189 9.28 -12.50 -15.96
CA ASP A 189 9.15 -13.11 -17.28
C ASP A 189 9.00 -14.65 -17.23
N PRO A 190 8.61 -15.29 -18.35
CA PRO A 190 8.43 -16.75 -18.40
C PRO A 190 9.72 -17.53 -18.13
N THR A 191 10.89 -16.95 -18.41
CA THR A 191 12.18 -17.61 -18.17
C THR A 191 12.66 -17.49 -16.71
N LYS A 192 12.00 -16.65 -15.90
CA LYS A 192 12.38 -16.33 -14.51
C LYS A 192 13.79 -15.73 -14.42
N LYS A 193 14.20 -15.00 -15.46
CA LYS A 193 15.50 -14.31 -15.54
C LYS A 193 15.36 -12.80 -15.55
N HIS A 194 14.19 -12.28 -15.87
CA HIS A 194 13.94 -10.85 -15.96
C HIS A 194 12.85 -10.46 -14.97
N LEU A 195 13.21 -9.55 -14.08
CA LEU A 195 12.31 -8.97 -13.08
C LEU A 195 12.22 -7.46 -13.30
N TRP A 196 11.00 -6.94 -13.34
CA TRP A 196 10.73 -5.52 -13.21
C TRP A 196 10.07 -5.27 -11.86
N VAL A 197 10.59 -4.30 -11.13
CA VAL A 197 10.04 -3.81 -9.88
C VAL A 197 9.55 -2.39 -10.13
N LEU A 198 8.25 -2.16 -10.04
CA LEU A 198 7.64 -0.84 -10.08
C LEU A 198 7.24 -0.44 -8.66
N ASN A 199 7.57 0.79 -8.27
CA ASN A 199 7.13 1.40 -7.02
C ASN A 199 6.51 2.79 -7.22
N LEU A 200 5.39 3.02 -6.54
CA LEU A 200 4.72 4.30 -6.38
C LEU A 200 4.20 4.41 -4.93
N GLY A 201 5.10 4.69 -3.99
CA GLY A 201 4.79 4.90 -2.58
C GLY A 201 5.97 4.47 -1.72
N ASP A 202 5.70 4.02 -0.50
CA ASP A 202 6.66 3.70 0.55
C ASP A 202 6.70 2.22 0.96
N GLY A 203 5.97 1.38 0.23
CA GLY A 203 6.11 -0.07 0.35
C GLY A 203 7.48 -0.59 -0.09
N LEU A 204 7.78 -1.84 0.28
CA LEU A 204 9.07 -2.48 0.04
C LEU A 204 8.98 -3.67 -0.91
N VAL A 205 9.94 -3.76 -1.83
CA VAL A 205 10.28 -5.00 -2.54
C VAL A 205 11.69 -5.41 -2.15
N VAL A 206 11.85 -6.63 -1.67
CA VAL A 206 13.10 -7.20 -1.18
C VAL A 206 13.43 -8.46 -1.95
N LEU A 207 14.66 -8.53 -2.47
CA LEU A 207 15.25 -9.76 -2.98
C LEU A 207 16.05 -10.45 -1.88
N GLY A 208 15.58 -11.60 -1.44
CA GLY A 208 16.37 -12.54 -0.64
C GLY A 208 17.20 -13.42 -1.57
N SER A 209 18.50 -13.52 -1.35
CA SER A 209 19.40 -14.34 -2.17
C SER A 209 20.41 -15.10 -1.32
N ARG A 210 20.77 -16.31 -1.73
CA ARG A 210 21.78 -17.15 -1.06
C ARG A 210 22.49 -18.03 -2.07
N ARG A 211 23.83 -18.07 -2.02
CA ARG A 211 24.66 -18.84 -2.96
C ARG A 211 24.48 -20.36 -2.82
N ASP A 212 24.48 -20.86 -1.60
CA ASP A 212 24.30 -22.28 -1.29
C ASP A 212 23.67 -22.45 0.08
N ALA A 213 23.19 -23.66 0.40
CA ALA A 213 22.52 -23.96 1.66
C ALA A 213 23.36 -23.70 2.93
N SER A 214 24.69 -23.56 2.81
CA SER A 214 25.59 -23.26 3.93
C SER A 214 25.87 -21.77 4.12
N SER A 215 25.51 -20.95 3.13
CA SER A 215 25.67 -19.51 3.14
C SER A 215 24.56 -18.83 3.95
N GLN A 216 24.84 -17.64 4.47
CA GLN A 216 23.76 -16.80 5.02
C GLN A 216 22.94 -16.20 3.87
N TRP A 217 21.65 -15.98 4.12
CA TRP A 217 20.82 -15.20 3.22
C TRP A 217 21.26 -13.74 3.22
N ASN A 218 21.27 -13.13 2.04
CA ASN A 218 21.50 -11.70 1.85
C ASN A 218 20.20 -11.03 1.40
N ALA A 219 19.88 -9.89 1.99
CA ALA A 219 18.73 -9.09 1.61
C ALA A 219 19.13 -7.89 0.75
N SER A 220 18.31 -7.55 -0.25
CA SER A 220 18.52 -6.38 -1.10
C SER A 220 17.19 -5.70 -1.39
N ILE A 221 17.05 -4.44 -0.95
CA ILE A 221 15.86 -3.62 -1.22
C ILE A 221 15.92 -3.15 -2.68
N LEU A 222 14.87 -3.45 -3.43
CA LEU A 222 14.74 -3.16 -4.86
C LEU A 222 13.85 -1.95 -5.16
N SER A 223 12.96 -1.55 -4.24
CA SER A 223 12.14 -0.35 -4.35
C SER A 223 12.85 0.89 -3.79
N ASP A 224 12.48 2.06 -4.32
CA ASP A 224 12.82 3.36 -3.71
C ASP A 224 11.76 3.74 -2.68
N ASN A 225 12.06 4.60 -1.71
CA ASN A 225 11.06 5.09 -0.75
C ASN A 225 10.46 6.42 -1.21
N HIS A 226 9.19 6.46 -1.61
CA HIS A 226 8.49 7.68 -1.99
C HIS A 226 7.68 8.30 -0.84
N ASN A 227 8.32 8.51 0.31
CA ASN A 227 7.74 9.16 1.50
C ASN A 227 8.37 10.55 1.73
N GLY A 228 7.66 11.45 2.42
CA GLY A 228 8.14 12.80 2.71
C GLY A 228 9.32 12.83 3.70
N ASN A 229 9.55 11.74 4.44
CA ASN A 229 10.77 11.56 5.24
C ASN A 229 12.03 11.23 4.42
N ASN A 230 11.88 10.93 3.12
CA ASN A 230 13.01 10.74 2.22
C ASN A 230 13.51 12.13 1.76
N PRO A 231 14.74 12.53 2.11
CA PRO A 231 15.26 13.85 1.76
C PRO A 231 15.25 14.13 0.25
N ALA A 232 15.49 13.11 -0.58
CA ALA A 232 15.52 13.29 -2.04
C ALA A 232 14.12 13.62 -2.61
N GLU A 233 13.06 13.00 -2.10
CA GLU A 233 11.68 13.31 -2.52
C GLU A 233 11.20 14.63 -1.94
N ALA A 234 11.53 14.91 -0.67
CA ALA A 234 11.23 16.20 -0.05
C ALA A 234 11.89 17.36 -0.82
N ASP A 235 13.15 17.21 -1.20
CA ASP A 235 13.88 18.22 -1.98
C ASP A 235 13.34 18.33 -3.42
N ARG A 236 12.94 17.22 -4.05
CA ARG A 236 12.27 17.24 -5.36
C ARG A 236 11.00 18.10 -5.31
N ILE A 237 10.15 17.91 -4.30
CA ILE A 237 8.91 18.68 -4.15
C ILE A 237 9.23 20.16 -3.88
N LYS A 238 10.15 20.47 -2.95
CA LYS A 238 10.57 21.86 -2.67
C LYS A 238 11.11 22.59 -3.90
N GLN A 239 11.81 21.88 -4.79
CA GLN A 239 12.31 22.45 -6.05
C GLN A 239 11.19 22.70 -7.07
N GLN A 240 10.14 21.88 -7.07
CA GLN A 240 8.96 22.06 -7.93
C GLN A 240 8.06 23.22 -7.47
N HIS A 241 8.10 23.57 -6.18
CA HIS A 241 7.27 24.63 -5.57
C HIS A 241 8.12 25.74 -4.92
N PRO A 242 8.89 26.51 -5.72
CA PRO A 242 9.76 27.56 -5.18
C PRO A 242 8.96 28.66 -4.46
N GLY A 243 9.37 28.99 -3.24
CA GLY A 243 8.71 30.02 -2.42
C GLY A 243 7.61 29.49 -1.49
N GLU A 244 7.38 28.18 -1.47
CA GLU A 244 6.35 27.52 -0.65
C GLU A 244 7.01 26.65 0.44
N PRO A 245 7.42 27.25 1.58
CA PRO A 245 8.20 26.53 2.60
C PRO A 245 7.44 25.38 3.27
N GLU A 246 6.11 25.39 3.20
CA GLU A 246 5.24 24.35 3.77
C GLU A 246 4.74 23.34 2.73
N CYS A 247 5.33 23.30 1.52
CA CYS A 247 5.02 22.24 0.55
C CYS A 247 5.38 20.84 1.09
N ILE A 248 6.41 20.78 1.94
CA ILE A 248 6.74 19.65 2.82
C ILE A 248 6.82 20.21 4.25
N PHE A 249 6.02 19.66 5.16
CA PHE A 249 5.94 20.08 6.56
C PHE A 249 5.81 18.84 7.45
N ASP A 250 6.61 18.74 8.51
CA ASP A 250 6.69 17.54 9.37
C ASP A 250 6.81 16.23 8.56
N ASP A 251 7.73 16.22 7.59
CA ASP A 251 8.00 15.09 6.67
C ASP A 251 6.77 14.61 5.89
N ARG A 252 5.77 15.48 5.71
CA ARG A 252 4.52 15.20 4.98
C ARG A 252 4.24 16.25 3.91
N VAL A 253 3.69 15.83 2.78
CA VAL A 253 3.22 16.72 1.70
C VAL A 253 2.08 17.58 2.22
N LEU A 254 2.27 18.91 2.13
CA LEU A 254 1.40 19.95 2.71
C LEU A 254 1.14 19.77 4.23
N GLY A 255 1.97 19.00 4.93
CA GLY A 255 1.79 18.65 6.34
C GLY A 255 0.67 17.65 6.61
N ASN A 256 0.24 16.88 5.60
CA ASN A 256 -0.87 15.94 5.73
C ASN A 256 -0.52 14.54 5.22
N LEU A 257 -0.14 14.40 3.95
CA LEU A 257 0.09 13.09 3.33
C LEU A 257 1.54 12.62 3.50
N ALA A 258 1.73 11.39 3.97
CA ALA A 258 3.08 10.81 4.16
C ALA A 258 3.76 10.50 2.83
N VAL A 259 3.03 9.86 1.91
CA VAL A 259 3.55 9.53 0.59
C VAL A 259 3.67 10.77 -0.31
N THR A 260 4.72 10.78 -1.12
CA THR A 260 5.02 11.83 -2.11
C THR A 260 4.58 11.44 -3.52
N ARG A 261 4.23 10.16 -3.70
CA ARG A 261 3.72 9.61 -4.95
C ARG A 261 2.63 8.58 -4.68
N ALA A 262 1.51 8.69 -5.39
CA ALA A 262 0.35 7.82 -5.25
C ALA A 262 -0.59 7.95 -6.47
N VAL A 263 -1.45 6.96 -6.67
CA VAL A 263 -2.66 7.08 -7.51
C VAL A 263 -3.79 7.63 -6.63
N GLY A 264 -4.69 8.43 -7.19
CA GLY A 264 -5.71 9.12 -6.41
C GLY A 264 -5.17 10.39 -5.76
N ASP A 265 -5.55 10.70 -4.52
CA ASP A 265 -5.09 11.87 -3.75
C ASP A 265 -5.21 13.20 -4.51
N HIS A 266 -6.26 13.37 -5.30
CA HIS A 266 -6.36 14.52 -6.19
C HIS A 266 -6.57 15.84 -5.44
N SER A 267 -6.87 15.82 -4.15
CA SER A 267 -6.83 16.99 -3.28
C SER A 267 -5.42 17.63 -3.19
N PHE A 268 -4.38 16.87 -3.51
CA PHE A 268 -2.98 17.34 -3.61
C PHE A 268 -2.51 17.55 -5.06
N LYS A 269 -3.32 17.15 -6.04
CA LYS A 269 -2.99 17.21 -7.48
C LYS A 269 -3.76 18.30 -8.23
N LEU A 270 -4.94 18.67 -7.73
CA LEU A 270 -5.83 19.64 -8.34
C LEU A 270 -5.78 21.01 -7.62
N PRO A 271 -6.18 22.10 -8.30
CA PRO A 271 -6.37 23.40 -7.67
C PRO A 271 -7.24 23.32 -6.42
N ARG A 272 -6.90 24.11 -5.39
CA ARG A 272 -7.56 24.08 -4.07
C ARG A 272 -9.09 24.12 -4.12
N ILE A 273 -9.65 24.76 -5.14
CA ILE A 273 -11.09 24.91 -5.34
C ILE A 273 -11.82 23.57 -5.47
N TYR A 274 -11.19 22.54 -6.04
CA TYR A 274 -11.75 21.19 -6.11
C TYR A 274 -11.87 20.60 -4.71
N THR A 275 -10.88 20.83 -3.84
CA THR A 275 -10.98 20.43 -2.43
C THR A 275 -12.09 21.20 -1.71
N GLU A 276 -12.09 22.53 -1.82
CA GLU A 276 -13.05 23.42 -1.14
C GLU A 276 -14.50 23.17 -1.57
N LYS A 277 -14.75 22.95 -2.86
CA LYS A 277 -16.10 22.84 -3.42
C LYS A 277 -16.57 21.41 -3.62
N ILE A 278 -15.69 20.50 -4.01
CA ILE A 278 -16.09 19.16 -4.43
C ILE A 278 -15.77 18.15 -3.32
N PHE A 279 -14.51 17.99 -2.94
CA PHE A 279 -14.12 16.93 -2.00
C PHE A 279 -14.68 17.11 -0.59
N LEU A 280 -14.80 18.35 -0.09
CA LEU A 280 -15.48 18.64 1.18
C LEU A 280 -16.98 18.33 1.16
N ASN A 281 -17.59 18.20 -0.02
CA ASN A 281 -19.01 17.93 -0.20
C ASN A 281 -19.31 16.45 -0.54
N VAL A 282 -18.30 15.58 -0.63
CA VAL A 282 -18.50 14.12 -0.77
C VAL A 282 -18.86 13.52 0.61
N GLU A 283 -19.82 12.59 0.67
CA GLU A 283 -20.28 11.98 1.91
C GLU A 283 -20.29 10.43 1.83
N PRO A 284 -19.46 9.72 2.63
CA PRO A 284 -18.53 10.24 3.64
C PRO A 284 -17.26 10.79 2.98
N GLY A 285 -16.91 12.02 3.31
CA GLY A 285 -15.74 12.71 2.77
C GLY A 285 -14.45 12.27 3.45
N PHE A 286 -13.57 13.22 3.71
CA PHE A 286 -12.34 12.99 4.47
C PHE A 286 -12.62 12.44 5.88
N ARG A 287 -11.85 11.43 6.30
CA ARG A 287 -12.01 10.80 7.63
C ARG A 287 -11.60 11.71 8.78
N VAL A 288 -10.67 12.64 8.54
CA VAL A 288 -10.17 13.60 9.55
C VAL A 288 -10.38 15.03 9.05
N PRO A 289 -11.57 15.63 9.26
CA PRO A 289 -11.89 16.97 8.77
C PRO A 289 -10.90 18.05 9.22
N ALA A 290 -10.43 17.99 10.47
CA ALA A 290 -9.48 18.95 11.02
C ALA A 290 -8.11 18.96 10.29
N ALA A 291 -7.73 17.84 9.69
CA ALA A 291 -6.49 17.74 8.92
C ALA A 291 -6.59 18.48 7.57
N ILE A 292 -7.80 18.78 7.11
CA ILE A 292 -8.04 19.48 5.84
C ILE A 292 -7.85 20.99 5.98
N GLU A 293 -8.32 21.55 7.10
CA GLU A 293 -8.22 22.99 7.38
C GLU A 293 -6.76 23.48 7.39
N SER A 294 -5.82 22.60 7.75
CA SER A 294 -4.38 22.93 7.77
C SER A 294 -3.71 22.87 6.39
N PHE A 295 -4.15 22.00 5.47
CA PHE A 295 -3.47 21.83 4.18
C PHE A 295 -4.10 22.63 3.02
N ILE A 296 -5.41 22.91 3.05
CA ILE A 296 -6.06 23.71 1.98
C ILE A 296 -5.32 25.05 1.75
N PRO A 297 -4.97 25.83 2.79
CA PRO A 297 -4.26 27.10 2.60
C PRO A 297 -2.85 26.94 2.01
N ARG A 298 -2.25 25.74 2.14
CA ARG A 298 -0.92 25.39 1.61
C ARG A 298 -0.98 24.89 0.17
N ASN A 299 -2.16 24.56 -0.36
CA ASN A 299 -2.34 24.19 -1.77
C ASN A 299 -2.34 25.46 -2.65
N LEU A 300 -1.14 25.91 -3.03
CA LEU A 300 -0.86 27.09 -3.85
C LEU A 300 -0.57 26.78 -5.34
N SER A 301 0.38 25.90 -5.65
CA SER A 301 0.79 25.51 -7.00
C SER A 301 0.75 23.98 -7.27
N PRO A 302 -0.41 23.31 -7.16
CA PRO A 302 -0.50 21.87 -7.41
C PRO A 302 -0.08 21.51 -8.85
N PRO A 303 0.36 20.26 -9.12
CA PRO A 303 0.33 19.09 -8.23
C PRO A 303 1.55 18.96 -7.31
N TYR A 304 1.32 18.54 -6.04
CA TYR A 304 2.38 18.24 -5.06
C TYR A 304 2.72 16.74 -4.96
N VAL A 305 1.73 15.89 -5.22
CA VAL A 305 1.87 14.43 -5.24
C VAL A 305 2.01 13.96 -6.68
N SER A 306 3.00 13.12 -6.96
CA SER A 306 3.24 12.61 -8.31
C SER A 306 2.54 11.25 -8.54
N ASN A 307 2.14 10.98 -9.78
CA ASN A 307 1.73 9.65 -10.24
C ASN A 307 2.81 8.96 -11.08
N LEU A 308 4.03 9.51 -11.09
CA LEU A 308 5.16 8.94 -11.82
C LEU A 308 5.86 7.86 -10.98
N ALA A 309 5.61 6.60 -11.31
CA ALA A 309 6.25 5.46 -10.67
C ALA A 309 7.75 5.38 -11.00
N SER A 310 8.55 4.83 -10.08
CA SER A 310 9.90 4.38 -10.40
C SER A 310 9.86 2.91 -10.84
N VAL A 311 10.69 2.55 -11.82
CA VAL A 311 10.80 1.16 -12.30
C VAL A 311 12.26 0.76 -12.34
N ARG A 312 12.56 -0.38 -11.72
CA ARG A 312 13.87 -1.02 -11.73
C ARG A 312 13.81 -2.35 -12.46
N TYR A 313 14.64 -2.50 -13.48
CA TYR A 313 14.90 -3.79 -14.11
C TYR A 313 16.03 -4.52 -13.36
N VAL A 314 15.85 -5.81 -13.11
CA VAL A 314 16.81 -6.70 -12.46
C VAL A 314 17.02 -7.93 -13.33
N ASP A 315 18.28 -8.17 -13.72
CA ASP A 315 18.69 -9.41 -14.39
C ASP A 315 18.96 -10.49 -13.33
N LEU A 316 18.02 -11.43 -13.19
CA LEU A 316 18.12 -12.57 -12.29
C LEU A 316 19.01 -13.69 -12.87
N HIS A 317 19.49 -13.60 -14.11
CA HIS A 317 20.47 -14.55 -14.63
C HIS A 317 21.74 -14.56 -13.77
N GLU A 318 22.17 -13.41 -13.27
CA GLU A 318 23.30 -13.30 -12.35
C GLU A 318 23.06 -14.05 -11.02
N GLN A 319 21.79 -14.29 -10.69
CA GLN A 319 21.35 -15.08 -9.52
C GLN A 319 21.07 -16.55 -9.83
N SER A 320 21.28 -17.00 -11.07
CA SER A 320 20.93 -18.37 -11.51
C SER A 320 21.66 -19.49 -10.76
N SER A 321 22.79 -19.18 -10.11
CA SER A 321 23.54 -20.09 -9.24
C SER A 321 23.17 -19.98 -7.76
N CYS A 322 22.20 -19.13 -7.41
CA CYS A 322 21.75 -18.83 -6.05
C CYS A 322 20.29 -19.28 -5.89
N ASP A 323 19.91 -19.67 -4.68
CA ASP A 323 18.50 -19.64 -4.30
C ASP A 323 18.09 -18.17 -4.10
N TYR A 324 16.91 -17.80 -4.57
CA TYR A 324 16.35 -16.47 -4.35
C TYR A 324 14.83 -16.52 -4.19
N PHE A 325 14.29 -15.49 -3.55
CA PHE A 325 12.85 -15.24 -3.43
C PHE A 325 12.61 -13.74 -3.35
N ILE A 326 11.38 -13.32 -3.63
CA ILE A 326 10.92 -11.94 -3.53
C ILE A 326 9.97 -11.83 -2.33
N LEU A 327 10.16 -10.79 -1.54
CA LEU A 327 9.23 -10.37 -0.49
C LEU A 327 8.75 -8.97 -0.83
N MET A 328 7.44 -8.78 -0.94
CA MET A 328 6.80 -7.47 -1.08
C MET A 328 5.98 -7.17 0.15
N CYS A 329 5.93 -5.93 0.62
CA CYS A 329 5.04 -5.55 1.71
C CYS A 329 4.60 -4.07 1.66
N SER A 330 3.40 -3.79 2.17
CA SER A 330 3.02 -2.43 2.58
C SER A 330 3.87 -1.94 3.75
N ASP A 331 3.79 -0.65 4.05
CA ASP A 331 4.50 -0.04 5.18
C ASP A 331 3.99 -0.58 6.54
N GLY A 332 2.75 -1.08 6.61
CA GLY A 332 2.22 -1.71 7.81
C GLY A 332 3.06 -2.88 8.35
N LEU A 333 3.82 -3.60 7.49
CA LEU A 333 4.79 -4.58 7.98
C LEU A 333 5.97 -3.91 8.71
N VAL A 334 6.44 -2.77 8.21
CA VAL A 334 7.52 -1.97 8.80
C VAL A 334 7.06 -1.40 10.15
N ASP A 335 5.85 -0.84 10.20
CA ASP A 335 5.29 -0.16 11.37
C ASP A 335 5.11 -1.10 12.56
N LEU A 336 4.78 -2.38 12.31
CA LEU A 336 4.74 -3.43 13.34
C LEU A 336 6.07 -3.61 14.09
N TYR A 337 7.20 -3.15 13.53
CA TYR A 337 8.50 -3.15 14.21
C TYR A 337 8.91 -1.76 14.72
N MET A 338 8.60 -0.71 13.97
CA MET A 338 9.16 0.63 14.20
C MET A 338 8.36 1.49 15.18
N ASP A 339 7.11 1.13 15.49
CA ASP A 339 6.28 1.86 16.47
C ASP A 339 6.66 1.61 17.94
N GLU A 340 7.65 0.74 18.20
CA GLU A 340 8.18 0.54 19.55
C GLU A 340 9.11 1.72 19.94
N PRO A 341 8.87 2.44 21.06
CA PRO A 341 9.58 3.68 21.41
C PRO A 341 11.12 3.58 21.51
N ASP A 342 11.64 2.37 21.71
CA ASP A 342 13.07 2.06 21.84
C ASP A 342 13.63 1.35 20.59
N TYR A 343 12.93 1.35 19.46
CA TYR A 343 13.41 0.71 18.24
C TYR A 343 14.55 1.52 17.58
N VAL A 344 15.75 0.93 17.56
CA VAL A 344 16.98 1.58 17.03
C VAL A 344 17.55 0.85 15.80
N GLU A 345 16.87 -0.19 15.30
CA GLU A 345 17.37 -0.94 14.15
C GLU A 345 17.13 -0.18 12.84
N SER A 346 18.14 -0.14 11.98
CA SER A 346 17.98 0.38 10.62
C SER A 346 17.06 -0.50 9.78
N LEU A 347 16.38 0.09 8.78
CA LEU A 347 15.56 -0.66 7.82
C LEU A 347 16.33 -1.83 7.16
N ALA A 348 17.61 -1.66 6.87
CA ALA A 348 18.45 -2.72 6.30
C ALA A 348 18.60 -3.94 7.24
N SER A 349 18.74 -3.70 8.55
CA SER A 349 18.79 -4.76 9.58
C SER A 349 17.46 -5.51 9.64
N LEU A 350 16.36 -4.76 9.65
CA LEU A 350 15.02 -5.31 9.72
C LEU A 350 14.71 -6.21 8.52
N VAL A 351 15.00 -5.71 7.31
CA VAL A 351 14.82 -6.45 6.06
C VAL A 351 15.70 -7.70 6.02
N GLN A 352 16.95 -7.61 6.51
CA GLN A 352 17.83 -8.78 6.63
C GLN A 352 17.28 -9.84 7.60
N LYS A 353 16.61 -9.42 8.67
CA LYS A 353 15.93 -10.31 9.63
C LYS A 353 14.75 -11.03 8.98
N TRP A 354 13.90 -10.30 8.25
CA TRP A 354 12.76 -10.90 7.52
C TRP A 354 13.22 -11.96 6.53
N VAL A 355 14.27 -11.65 5.76
CA VAL A 355 14.83 -12.60 4.80
C VAL A 355 15.35 -13.86 5.49
N GLY A 356 15.99 -13.72 6.67
CA GLY A 356 16.42 -14.86 7.47
C GLY A 356 15.27 -15.72 8.03
N ILE A 357 14.14 -15.10 8.40
CA ILE A 357 12.94 -15.81 8.89
C ILE A 357 12.30 -16.64 7.78
N VAL A 358 12.26 -16.10 6.56
CA VAL A 358 11.54 -16.66 5.42
C VAL A 358 12.39 -17.64 4.61
N GLY A 359 13.64 -17.31 4.35
CA GLY A 359 14.43 -17.90 3.26
C GLY A 359 14.62 -19.41 3.36
N ASP A 360 14.82 -19.95 4.56
CA ASP A 360 15.06 -21.40 4.73
C ASP A 360 13.80 -22.26 4.58
N VAL A 361 12.62 -21.64 4.51
CA VAL A 361 11.34 -22.36 4.50
C VAL A 361 10.53 -22.06 3.25
N VAL A 362 10.67 -20.87 2.66
CA VAL A 362 9.81 -20.38 1.57
C VAL A 362 9.72 -21.33 0.38
N LYS A 363 10.81 -22.03 0.06
CA LYS A 363 10.89 -22.97 -1.06
C LYS A 363 10.10 -24.26 -0.81
N ASP A 364 10.05 -24.71 0.44
CA ASP A 364 9.46 -25.99 0.84
C ASP A 364 8.02 -25.82 1.34
N ASP A 365 7.74 -24.72 2.05
CA ASP A 365 6.42 -24.38 2.60
C ASP A 365 6.25 -22.86 2.71
N ILE A 366 5.76 -22.25 1.63
CA ILE A 366 5.52 -20.80 1.55
C ILE A 366 4.48 -20.31 2.58
N GLN A 367 3.52 -21.16 2.96
CA GLN A 367 2.52 -20.82 3.96
C GLN A 367 3.14 -20.75 5.36
N GLU A 368 4.01 -21.69 5.69
CA GLU A 368 4.80 -21.65 6.92
C GLU A 368 5.72 -20.44 6.94
N ALA A 369 6.40 -20.13 5.84
CA ALA A 369 7.27 -18.96 5.76
C ALA A 369 6.49 -17.65 6.00
N MET A 370 5.32 -17.50 5.36
CA MET A 370 4.43 -16.36 5.57
C MET A 370 3.96 -16.27 7.03
N LEU A 371 3.54 -17.39 7.61
CA LEU A 371 3.09 -17.43 9.00
C LEU A 371 4.20 -17.03 9.98
N ARG A 372 5.43 -17.52 9.78
CA ARG A 372 6.58 -17.16 10.62
C ARG A 372 6.85 -15.67 10.58
N LEU A 373 6.81 -15.06 9.39
CA LEU A 373 7.01 -13.63 9.24
C LEU A 373 5.92 -12.82 9.95
N LEU A 374 4.65 -13.15 9.74
CA LEU A 374 3.52 -12.46 10.39
C LEU A 374 3.50 -12.67 11.91
N ARG A 375 3.73 -13.90 12.40
CA ARG A 375 3.88 -14.19 13.83
C ARG A 375 5.02 -13.37 14.43
N HIS A 376 6.13 -13.25 13.70
CA HIS A 376 7.28 -12.47 14.13
C HIS A 376 6.95 -10.98 14.22
N ALA A 377 6.33 -10.41 13.19
CA ALA A 377 5.93 -9.00 13.15
C ALA A 377 4.95 -8.64 14.27
N LEU A 378 3.98 -9.50 14.57
CA LEU A 378 2.99 -9.24 15.61
C LEU A 378 3.56 -9.31 17.05
N GLY A 379 4.77 -9.85 17.25
CA GLY A 379 5.36 -10.02 18.59
C GLY A 379 6.29 -11.22 18.78
N ALA A 380 6.86 -11.81 17.73
CA ALA A 380 7.88 -12.88 17.81
C ALA A 380 7.45 -14.08 18.66
N GLU A 381 8.13 -14.35 19.78
CA GLU A 381 7.80 -15.43 20.71
C GLU A 381 6.85 -14.96 21.83
N ASP A 382 6.58 -13.65 21.92
CA ASP A 382 5.70 -13.09 22.92
C ASP A 382 4.23 -13.42 22.58
N ILE A 383 3.73 -14.46 23.25
CA ILE A 383 2.35 -14.94 23.15
C ILE A 383 1.36 -13.84 23.53
N ASP A 384 1.72 -13.02 24.51
CA ASP A 384 0.86 -11.97 25.03
C ASP A 384 0.70 -10.84 24.02
N ARG A 385 1.83 -10.35 23.49
CA ARG A 385 1.87 -9.32 22.44
C ARG A 385 1.09 -9.78 21.21
N VAL A 386 1.33 -11.00 20.72
CA VAL A 386 0.61 -11.50 19.54
C VAL A 386 -0.88 -11.71 19.81
N SER A 387 -1.25 -12.21 20.99
CA SER A 387 -2.66 -12.31 21.36
C SER A 387 -3.34 -10.93 21.39
N CYS A 388 -2.66 -9.92 21.93
CA CYS A 388 -3.11 -8.54 21.97
C CYS A 388 -3.31 -7.98 20.56
N MET A 389 -2.28 -8.04 19.71
CA MET A 389 -2.33 -7.52 18.34
C MET A 389 -3.40 -8.21 17.47
N LEU A 390 -3.78 -9.45 17.79
CA LEU A 390 -4.82 -10.16 17.04
C LEU A 390 -6.25 -9.82 17.50
N ASN A 391 -6.48 -9.38 18.73
CA ASN A 391 -7.86 -9.33 19.25
C ASN A 391 -8.14 -8.29 20.32
N VAL A 392 -7.28 -7.27 20.48
CA VAL A 392 -7.57 -6.20 21.42
C VAL A 392 -8.82 -5.42 21.01
N ASP A 393 -9.71 -5.25 21.98
CA ASP A 393 -11.00 -4.60 21.84
C ASP A 393 -10.82 -3.09 22.06
N MET A 394 -10.39 -2.43 20.99
CA MET A 394 -10.22 -0.98 20.92
C MET A 394 -11.29 -0.38 20.00
N PRO A 395 -11.79 0.84 20.29
CA PRO A 395 -12.75 1.52 19.43
C PRO A 395 -12.12 2.13 18.17
N VAL A 396 -10.79 2.21 18.14
CA VAL A 396 -9.98 2.76 17.04
C VAL A 396 -8.93 1.74 16.61
N PRO A 397 -8.53 1.74 15.33
CA PRO A 397 -7.41 0.93 14.87
C PRO A 397 -6.12 1.24 15.66
N TYR A 398 -5.29 0.20 15.83
CA TYR A 398 -4.10 0.18 16.68
C TYR A 398 -2.87 -0.40 15.97
N MET A 399 -3.03 -0.74 14.70
CA MET A 399 -1.99 -1.08 13.75
C MET A 399 -2.51 -0.72 12.36
N ASP A 400 -1.59 -0.49 11.43
CA ASP A 400 -1.96 -0.32 10.04
C ASP A 400 -2.39 -1.65 9.38
N ASP A 401 -2.99 -1.55 8.21
CA ASP A 401 -3.16 -2.70 7.33
C ASP A 401 -1.80 -3.28 6.96
N THR A 402 -1.64 -4.60 7.12
CA THR A 402 -0.36 -5.26 6.85
C THR A 402 -0.54 -6.27 5.74
N THR A 403 0.06 -6.00 4.58
CA THR A 403 0.04 -6.90 3.42
C THR A 403 1.43 -7.33 3.04
N VAL A 404 1.60 -8.63 2.80
CA VAL A 404 2.86 -9.25 2.40
C VAL A 404 2.62 -10.21 1.24
N ILE A 405 3.50 -10.21 0.24
CA ILE A 405 3.59 -11.25 -0.79
C ILE A 405 4.97 -11.90 -0.72
N LEU A 406 4.99 -13.22 -0.71
CA LEU A 406 6.20 -14.03 -0.96
C LEU A 406 6.09 -14.64 -2.35
N GLN A 407 7.18 -14.65 -3.12
CA GLN A 407 7.27 -15.20 -4.48
C GLN A 407 8.60 -15.92 -4.75
#